data_AF-A0A1Y5Y104-F1
#
_entry.id   AF-A0A1Y5Y104-F1
#
_cell.length_a   1.000
_cell.length_b   1.000
_cell.length_c   1.000
_cell.angle_alpha   90.00
_cell.angle_beta   90.00
_cell.angle_gamma   90.00
#
_symmetry.space_group_name_H-M   'P 1'
#
loop_
_entity.id
_entity.type
_entity.pdbx_description
1 polymer ?
#
loop_
_entity_poly.entity_id
_entity_poly.type
_entity_poly.pdbx_seq_one_letter_code
_entity_poly.pdbx_strand_id
1 'polypeptide(L)'
;MTAQDTVPFTLWVAATYLDDYPQAITSCIEAGGDVDTTAAIVGGIVATRAQIPKLWLESREPLPEWSTQDCYLPCNGRGVS
;
A
#
# COMPACT_ATOMS: atom_id res chain seq x y z
N MET A 1 16.20 -13.66 -2.40
CA MET A 1 14.82 -13.73 -2.92
C MET A 1 14.85 -13.52 -4.41
N THR A 2 14.20 -14.39 -5.18
CA THR A 2 13.91 -14.15 -6.60
C THR A 2 12.46 -13.71 -6.75
N ALA A 3 12.10 -13.06 -7.86
CA ALA A 3 10.71 -12.62 -8.10
C ALA A 3 9.67 -13.77 -8.03
N GLN A 4 10.11 -15.01 -8.27
CA GLN A 4 9.28 -16.21 -8.20
C GLN A 4 8.90 -16.60 -6.76
N ASP A 5 9.69 -16.20 -5.77
CA ASP A 5 9.39 -16.43 -4.35
C ASP A 5 8.53 -15.30 -3.76
N THR A 6 8.54 -14.11 -4.37
CA THR A 6 7.85 -12.90 -3.88
C THR A 6 6.33 -12.98 -4.02
N VAL A 7 5.81 -13.46 -5.16
CA VAL A 7 4.35 -13.51 -5.39
C VAL A 7 3.66 -14.53 -4.49
N PRO A 8 4.11 -15.79 -4.39
CA PRO A 8 3.49 -16.76 -3.49
C PRO A 8 3.55 -16.31 -2.02
N PHE A 9 4.69 -15.74 -1.60
CA PHE A 9 4.87 -15.23 -0.23
C PHE A 9 3.89 -14.09 0.09
N THR A 10 3.84 -13.05 -0.74
CA THR A 10 3.00 -11.87 -0.49
C THR A 10 1.51 -12.21 -0.47
N LEU A 11 1.05 -13.12 -1.34
CA LEU A 11 -0.33 -13.60 -1.32
C LEU A 11 -0.65 -14.40 -0.06
N TRP A 12 0.28 -15.26 0.39
CA TRP A 12 0.10 -16.02 1.63
C TRP A 12 0.00 -15.10 2.85
N VAL A 13 0.89 -14.09 2.97
CA VAL A 13 0.84 -13.11 4.06
C VAL A 13 -0.47 -12.33 4.02
N ALA A 14 -0.86 -11.80 2.86
CA ALA A 14 -2.08 -11.01 2.72
C ALA A 14 -3.34 -11.83 3.06
N ALA A 15 -3.40 -13.10 2.64
CA ALA A 15 -4.53 -13.98 2.97
C ALA A 15 -4.56 -14.35 4.46
N THR A 16 -3.40 -14.48 5.11
CA THR A 16 -3.27 -14.88 6.52
C THR A 16 -3.65 -13.73 7.46
N TYR A 17 -3.28 -12.49 7.12
CA TYR A 17 -3.46 -11.31 7.98
C TYR A 17 -4.36 -10.24 7.33
N LEU A 18 -5.37 -10.68 6.58
CA LEU A 18 -6.22 -9.78 5.77
C LEU A 18 -6.95 -8.71 6.58
N ASP A 19 -7.17 -8.97 7.88
CA ASP A 19 -7.83 -8.06 8.82
C ASP A 19 -6.86 -7.37 9.80
N ASP A 20 -5.55 -7.66 9.72
CA ASP A 20 -4.51 -7.15 10.63
C ASP A 20 -3.36 -6.54 9.83
N TYR A 21 -3.51 -5.25 9.51
CA TYR A 21 -2.51 -4.50 8.73
C TYR A 21 -1.13 -4.48 9.40
N PRO A 22 -0.99 -4.20 10.72
CA PRO A 22 0.31 -4.25 11.37
C PRO A 22 0.99 -5.61 11.29
N GLN A 23 0.27 -6.69 11.61
CA GLN A 23 0.85 -8.03 11.59
C GLN A 23 1.24 -8.46 10.18
N ALA A 24 0.47 -8.06 9.16
CA ALA A 24 0.79 -8.29 7.76
C ALA A 24 2.13 -7.64 7.36
N ILE A 25 2.34 -6.36 7.73
CA ILE A 25 3.57 -5.63 7.41
C ILE A 25 4.77 -6.17 8.22
N THR A 26 4.59 -6.45 9.52
CA THR A 26 5.66 -7.02 10.36
C THR A 26 6.12 -8.37 9.84
N SER A 27 5.21 -9.20 9.31
CA SER A 27 5.57 -10.50 8.69
C SER A 27 6.50 -10.34 7.48
N CYS A 28 6.36 -9.29 6.68
CA CYS A 28 7.28 -8.99 5.58
C CYS A 28 8.67 -8.57 6.09
N ILE A 29 8.74 -7.83 7.21
CA ILE A 29 10.00 -7.42 7.84
C ILE A 29 10.72 -8.66 8.38
N GLU A 30 10.00 -9.56 9.05
CA GLU A 30 10.55 -10.79 9.65
C GLU A 30 11.06 -11.79 8.61
N ALA A 31 10.41 -11.87 7.45
CA ALA A 31 10.86 -12.72 6.34
C ALA A 31 12.23 -12.28 5.78
N GLY A 32 12.59 -11.01 5.96
CA GLY A 32 13.85 -10.43 5.49
C GLY A 32 13.97 -10.37 3.97
N GLY A 33 15.07 -9.78 3.48
CA GLY A 33 15.31 -9.62 2.05
C GLY A 33 14.70 -8.33 1.49
N ASP A 34 13.84 -8.45 0.47
CA ASP A 34 13.20 -7.32 -0.21
C ASP A 34 11.90 -6.90 0.50
N VAL A 35 12.09 -6.33 1.70
CA VAL A 35 11.02 -5.92 2.60
C VAL A 35 10.17 -4.82 1.95
N ASP A 36 10.80 -3.87 1.26
CA ASP A 36 10.11 -2.74 0.63
C ASP A 36 9.12 -3.23 -0.44
N THR A 37 9.56 -4.12 -1.35
CA THR A 37 8.69 -4.65 -2.40
C THR A 37 7.59 -5.54 -1.85
N THR A 38 7.91 -6.41 -0.88
CA THR A 38 6.92 -7.32 -0.28
C THR A 38 5.87 -6.57 0.55
N ALA A 39 6.29 -5.61 1.37
CA ALA A 39 5.40 -4.77 2.17
C ALA A 39 4.52 -3.87 1.29
N ALA A 40 5.02 -3.37 0.16
CA ALA A 40 4.21 -2.60 -0.78
C ALA A 40 3.06 -3.43 -1.38
N ILE A 41 3.33 -4.67 -1.80
CA ILE A 41 2.31 -5.57 -2.37
C ILE A 41 1.29 -5.98 -1.29
N VAL A 42 1.77 -6.47 -0.14
CA VAL A 42 0.91 -6.92 0.97
C VAL A 42 0.08 -5.77 1.51
N GLY A 43 0.71 -4.61 1.76
CA GLY A 43 0.04 -3.41 2.25
C GLY A 43 -1.04 -2.92 1.30
N GLY A 44 -0.79 -2.92 -0.01
CA GLY A 44 -1.78 -2.56 -1.02
C GLY A 44 -3.03 -3.44 -0.99
N ILE A 45 -2.87 -4.75 -0.78
CA ILE A 45 -3.99 -5.70 -0.69
C ILE A 45 -4.73 -5.53 0.64
N VAL A 46 -4.01 -5.57 1.76
CA VAL A 46 -4.60 -5.58 3.11
C VAL A 46 -5.25 -4.23 3.45
N ALA A 47 -4.71 -3.11 2.96
CA ALA A 47 -5.31 -1.78 3.13
C ALA A 47 -6.72 -1.65 2.53
N THR A 48 -7.11 -2.53 1.59
CA THR A 48 -8.47 -2.53 1.03
C THR A 48 -9.53 -3.00 2.03
N ARG A 49 -9.11 -3.66 3.12
CA ARG A 49 -10.00 -4.30 4.09
C ARG A 49 -9.70 -3.90 5.53
N ALA A 50 -8.44 -3.87 5.92
CA ALA A 50 -8.01 -3.52 7.27
C ALA A 50 -7.68 -2.04 7.41
N GLN A 51 -7.86 -1.51 8.63
CA GLN A 51 -7.51 -0.13 8.95
C GLN A 51 -6.00 0.00 9.19
N ILE A 52 -5.39 1.04 8.60
CA ILE A 52 -3.99 1.38 8.84
C ILE A 52 -3.90 2.21 10.13
N PRO A 53 -2.98 1.89 11.06
CA PRO A 53 -2.78 2.71 12.26
C PRO A 53 -2.48 4.17 11.92
N LYS A 54 -3.19 5.11 12.57
CA LYS A 54 -3.03 6.54 12.34
C LYS A 54 -1.58 7.00 12.49
N LEU A 55 -0.88 6.48 13.50
CA LEU A 55 0.53 6.79 13.75
C LEU A 55 1.42 6.43 12.55
N TRP A 56 1.13 5.34 11.85
CA TRP A 56 1.90 4.92 10.68
C TRP A 56 1.62 5.83 9.48
N LEU A 57 0.38 6.29 9.33
CA LEU A 57 0.01 7.28 8.31
C LEU A 57 0.63 8.66 8.57
N GLU A 58 0.86 9.03 9.84
CA GLU A 58 1.51 10.28 10.24
C GLU A 58 3.04 10.21 10.12
N SER A 59 3.60 9.00 10.18
CA SER A 59 5.06 8.77 10.11
C SER A 59 5.61 8.68 8.68
N ARG A 60 4.73 8.55 7.67
CA ARG A 60 5.13 8.50 6.26
C ARG A 60 5.48 9.91 5.74
N GLU A 61 6.28 9.96 4.69
CA GLU A 61 6.48 11.23 3.97
C GLU A 61 5.13 11.78 3.48
N PRO A 62 4.86 13.09 3.68
CA PRO A 62 3.63 13.71 3.20
C PRO A 62 3.46 13.44 1.70
N LEU A 63 2.26 13.01 1.32
CA LEU A 63 1.95 12.87 -0.09
C LEU A 63 2.00 14.24 -0.78
N PRO A 64 2.58 14.31 -1.98
CA PRO A 64 2.60 15.56 -2.72
C PRO A 64 1.16 15.95 -3.09
N GLU A 65 0.89 17.26 -3.12
CA GLU A 65 -0.46 17.80 -3.27
C GLU A 65 -1.20 17.22 -4.49
N TRP A 66 -0.50 17.03 -5.61
CA TRP A 66 -1.08 16.46 -6.85
C TRP A 66 -1.63 15.04 -6.69
N SER A 67 -1.16 14.26 -5.71
CA SER A 67 -1.63 12.88 -5.47
C SER A 67 -2.89 12.79 -4.60
N THR A 68 -3.29 13.92 -4.00
CA THR A 68 -4.52 14.04 -3.20
C THR A 68 -5.56 14.97 -3.83
N GLN A 69 -5.17 15.71 -4.88
CA GLN A 69 -6.02 16.62 -5.64
C GLN A 69 -6.60 15.93 -6.88
N ASP A 70 -7.64 15.10 -6.76
CA ASP A 70 -8.29 14.54 -7.97
C ASP A 70 -9.78 14.16 -7.86
N CYS A 71 -10.61 14.95 -7.17
CA CYS A 71 -12.03 15.04 -7.55
C CYS A 71 -12.75 16.31 -7.06
N TYR A 72 -12.23 17.50 -7.39
CA TYR A 72 -13.03 18.74 -7.25
C TYR A 72 -12.81 19.77 -8.37
N LEU A 73 -12.07 19.47 -9.44
CA LEU A 73 -12.05 20.37 -10.59
C LEU A 73 -13.21 20.01 -11.53
N PRO A 74 -14.30 20.80 -11.61
CA PRO A 74 -15.23 20.67 -12.71
C PRO A 74 -14.43 20.89 -14.00
N CYS A 75 -14.68 20.04 -15.00
CA CYS A 75 -14.06 20.09 -16.31
C CYS A 75 -14.37 21.45 -16.99
N ASN A 76 -13.65 22.51 -16.65
CA ASN A 76 -13.82 23.83 -17.24
C ASN A 76 -13.04 23.92 -18.56
N GLY A 77 -13.77 23.63 -19.64
CA GLY A 77 -13.69 24.35 -20.90
C GLY A 77 -12.31 24.59 -21.51
N ARG A 78 -11.66 23.54 -22.02
CA ARG A 78 -10.68 23.70 -23.11
C ARG A 78 -11.32 23.24 -24.43
N GLY A 79 -11.78 24.22 -25.21
CA GLY A 79 -12.25 23.98 -26.58
C GLY A 79 -13.26 25.03 -27.06
N VAL A 80 -12.87 26.29 -27.17
CA VAL A 80 -13.47 27.20 -28.16
C VAL A 80 -12.48 27.36 -29.30
N SER A 81 -12.76 26.69 -30.40
CA SER A 81 -12.31 26.97 -31.76
C SER A 81 -13.43 26.56 -32.69
#